data_AF-A0A3B3ZKM1-F1
#
_entry.id   AF-A0A3B3ZKM1-F1
#
_cell.length_a   1.000
_cell.length_b   1.000
_cell.length_c   1.000
_cell.angle_alpha   90.00
_cell.angle_beta   90.00
_cell.angle_gamma   90.00
#
_symmetry.space_group_name_H-M   'P 1'
#
loop_
_entity.id
_entity.type
_entity.pdbx_description
1 polymer ?
#
loop_
_entity_poly.entity_id
_entity_poly.type
_entity_poly.pdbx_seq_one_letter_code
_entity_poly.pdbx_strand_id
1 'polypeptide(L)'
;MGERCDTVDKLLEKGCAENKMEFPVSSGQILQDRSLGKKSNNTNSTQISPQKMSLNLRPGSQATFQVKVQHTEDYPVDVYYLMDLSASMIDDLEMIKELGSSLSKEMAKLTSNFRMGFGSFVEKPVLPFIKITEEELANPCSSASSHCLPTFGYKHVLSLTSSTDKFNEIVAQQHVSANIDVPECGFDAVMQAAVCGEKIGWRNDSMRLLVFVSDADSHFGMDSKMAGIVVPNDGQCHLNSDNEYYMSTKQVNETSLFSCLTLMRSSFGPVGVLV
;
A
#
# COMPACT_ATOMS: atom_id res chain seq x y z
N MET A 1 62.00 13.80 -6.09
CA MET A 1 61.28 12.73 -5.38
C MET A 1 60.28 12.14 -6.37
N GLY A 2 60.39 10.86 -6.71
CA GLY A 2 59.45 10.21 -7.64
C GLY A 2 58.11 9.91 -6.99
N GLU A 3 57.04 9.86 -7.80
CA GLU A 3 55.71 9.45 -7.36
C GLU A 3 55.71 8.00 -6.87
N ARG A 4 55.26 7.80 -5.62
CA ARG A 4 55.18 6.49 -4.94
C ARG A 4 53.82 5.81 -5.10
N CYS A 5 52.81 6.52 -5.61
CA CYS A 5 51.48 5.98 -5.87
C CYS A 5 51.38 5.61 -7.35
N ASP A 6 51.10 4.34 -7.64
CA ASP A 6 50.96 3.86 -9.02
C ASP A 6 50.14 2.56 -9.07
N THR A 7 49.93 2.00 -10.26
CA THR A 7 49.34 0.66 -10.40
C THR A 7 50.25 -0.43 -9.84
N VAL A 8 49.67 -1.56 -9.44
CA VAL A 8 50.41 -2.71 -8.89
C VAL A 8 51.55 -3.13 -9.84
N ASP A 9 51.25 -3.23 -11.14
CA ASP A 9 52.23 -3.63 -12.16
C ASP A 9 53.45 -2.70 -12.20
N LYS A 10 53.22 -1.37 -12.15
CA LYS A 10 54.32 -0.39 -12.17
C LYS A 10 55.09 -0.33 -10.86
N LEU A 11 54.43 -0.59 -9.72
CA LEU A 11 55.12 -0.66 -8.42
C LEU A 11 56.04 -1.87 -8.33
N LEU A 12 55.65 -3.01 -8.92
CA LEU A 12 56.49 -4.19 -9.07
C LEU A 12 57.72 -3.90 -9.93
N GLU A 13 57.55 -3.26 -11.09
CA GLU A 13 58.67 -2.85 -11.96
C GLU A 13 59.64 -1.88 -11.27
N LYS A 14 59.14 -1.01 -10.40
CA LYS A 14 59.93 -0.07 -9.59
C LYS A 14 60.67 -0.75 -8.42
N GLY A 15 60.54 -2.07 -8.24
CA GLY A 15 61.22 -2.84 -7.19
C GLY A 15 60.54 -2.78 -5.82
N CYS A 16 59.24 -2.44 -5.76
CA CYS A 16 58.49 -2.49 -4.52
C CYS A 16 58.17 -3.95 -4.15
N ALA A 17 58.45 -4.33 -2.90
CA ALA A 17 58.14 -5.67 -2.41
C ALA A 17 56.62 -5.86 -2.20
N GLU A 18 56.08 -7.01 -2.61
CA GLU A 18 54.63 -7.31 -2.52
C GLU A 18 54.05 -7.13 -1.12
N ASN A 19 54.76 -7.57 -0.09
CA ASN A 19 54.33 -7.45 1.31
C ASN A 19 54.31 -6.01 1.85
N LYS A 20 54.83 -5.04 1.10
CA LYS A 20 54.79 -3.61 1.43
C LYS A 20 53.81 -2.83 0.55
N MET A 21 53.19 -3.48 -0.43
CA MET A 21 52.16 -2.87 -1.27
C MET A 21 50.79 -3.06 -0.63
N GLU A 22 50.12 -1.96 -0.33
CA GLU A 22 48.73 -1.97 0.15
C GLU A 22 47.80 -1.63 -1.01
N PHE A 23 47.07 -2.64 -1.49
CA PHE A 23 46.09 -2.46 -2.55
C PHE A 23 44.74 -3.04 -2.11
N PRO A 24 43.90 -2.24 -1.42
CA PRO A 24 42.61 -2.70 -0.92
C PRO A 24 41.66 -2.95 -2.10
N VAL A 25 41.55 -4.21 -2.52
CA VAL A 25 40.63 -4.63 -3.57
C VAL A 25 39.22 -4.80 -3.02
N SER A 26 38.22 -4.53 -3.86
CA SER A 26 36.84 -4.87 -3.52
C SER A 26 36.68 -6.38 -3.34
N SER A 27 35.92 -6.80 -2.34
CA SER A 27 35.64 -8.20 -2.04
C SER A 27 34.16 -8.41 -1.70
N GLY A 28 33.64 -9.61 -1.98
CA GLY A 28 32.27 -9.99 -1.61
C GLY A 28 32.23 -11.38 -0.99
N GLN A 29 31.40 -11.55 0.03
CA GLN A 29 31.17 -12.83 0.69
C GLN A 29 29.67 -13.10 0.80
N ILE A 30 29.24 -14.27 0.34
CA ILE A 30 27.87 -14.75 0.56
C ILE A 30 27.79 -15.32 1.97
N LEU A 31 26.89 -14.76 2.79
CA LEU A 31 26.69 -15.16 4.18
C LEU A 31 25.52 -16.14 4.33
N GLN A 32 24.53 -16.08 3.43
CA GLN A 32 23.39 -16.98 3.44
C GLN A 32 22.91 -17.26 2.01
N ASP A 33 22.89 -18.53 1.61
CA ASP A 33 22.48 -18.99 0.28
C ASP A 33 21.66 -20.28 0.34
N ARG A 34 20.40 -20.15 0.70
CA ARG A 34 19.42 -21.24 0.66
C ARG A 34 18.95 -21.43 -0.78
N SER A 35 18.84 -22.68 -1.21
CA SER A 35 18.34 -23.05 -2.53
C SER A 35 16.88 -22.62 -2.74
N LEU A 36 16.58 -22.12 -3.94
CA LEU A 36 15.21 -21.76 -4.34
C LEU A 36 14.26 -22.97 -4.28
N GLY A 37 12.97 -22.71 -4.02
CA GLY A 37 11.91 -23.72 -4.04
C GLY A 37 11.88 -24.70 -2.86
N LYS A 38 12.88 -24.69 -1.97
CA LYS A 38 12.89 -25.57 -0.80
C LYS A 38 11.87 -25.10 0.24
N LYS A 39 10.81 -25.91 0.47
CA LYS A 39 9.89 -25.77 1.60
C LYS A 39 10.63 -26.22 2.86
N SER A 40 10.80 -25.32 3.83
CA SER A 40 11.19 -25.72 5.19
C SER A 40 9.92 -26.11 5.94
N ASN A 41 9.99 -27.09 6.84
CA ASN A 41 8.84 -27.70 7.51
C ASN A 41 7.90 -26.74 8.30
N ASN A 42 8.17 -25.43 8.31
CA ASN A 42 7.31 -24.39 8.90
C ASN A 42 7.43 -23.01 8.24
N THR A 43 8.08 -22.87 7.08
CA THR A 43 8.21 -21.56 6.40
C THR A 43 8.03 -21.67 4.89
N ASN A 44 7.51 -20.59 4.30
CA ASN A 44 7.34 -20.40 2.87
C ASN A 44 8.61 -20.79 2.07
N SER A 45 8.40 -21.30 0.86
CA SER A 45 9.47 -21.65 -0.08
C SER A 45 10.45 -20.51 -0.27
N THR A 46 11.75 -20.78 -0.32
CA THR A 46 12.76 -19.75 -0.61
C THR A 46 12.57 -19.22 -2.03
N GLN A 47 12.28 -17.91 -2.18
CA GLN A 47 12.00 -17.27 -3.47
C GLN A 47 13.16 -16.43 -4.02
N ILE A 48 14.16 -16.10 -3.20
CA ILE A 48 15.33 -15.30 -3.61
C ILE A 48 16.63 -15.95 -3.10
N SER A 49 17.70 -15.92 -3.90
CA SER A 49 19.04 -16.41 -3.55
C SER A 49 20.12 -15.51 -4.18
N PRO A 50 21.20 -15.15 -3.45
CA PRO A 50 21.43 -15.40 -2.01
C PRO A 50 20.57 -14.49 -1.12
N GLN A 51 20.36 -14.85 0.15
CA GLN A 51 19.54 -14.06 1.09
C GLN A 51 20.36 -13.03 1.87
N LYS A 52 21.68 -13.26 2.01
CA LYS A 52 22.56 -12.35 2.73
C LYS A 52 23.95 -12.34 2.13
N MET A 53 24.49 -11.15 1.87
CA MET A 53 25.84 -10.95 1.37
C MET A 53 26.52 -9.77 2.09
N SER A 54 27.83 -9.83 2.22
CA SER A 54 28.69 -8.73 2.69
C SER A 54 29.59 -8.29 1.55
N LEU A 55 29.63 -6.98 1.28
CA LEU A 55 30.43 -6.38 0.22
C LEU A 55 31.36 -5.34 0.84
N ASN A 56 32.66 -5.48 0.61
CA ASN A 56 33.67 -4.46 0.90
C ASN A 56 34.07 -3.85 -0.44
N LEU A 57 33.72 -2.58 -0.67
CA LEU A 57 33.96 -1.92 -1.96
C LEU A 57 34.99 -0.79 -1.81
N ARG A 58 36.00 -0.79 -2.69
CA ARG A 58 36.88 0.35 -2.87
C ARG A 58 36.14 1.48 -3.58
N PRO A 59 36.30 2.76 -3.18
CA PRO A 59 35.70 3.89 -3.88
C PRO A 59 36.00 3.87 -5.39
N GLY A 60 34.97 3.99 -6.21
CA GLY A 60 35.07 3.95 -7.68
C GLY A 60 35.14 2.55 -8.30
N SER A 61 35.25 1.47 -7.50
CA SER A 61 35.19 0.10 -7.99
C SER A 61 33.77 -0.44 -8.05
N GLN A 62 33.45 -1.16 -9.13
CA GLN A 62 32.16 -1.82 -9.31
C GLN A 62 32.24 -3.29 -8.85
N ALA A 63 31.13 -3.83 -8.35
CA ALA A 63 31.00 -5.24 -8.04
C ALA A 63 29.69 -5.78 -8.63
N THR A 64 29.78 -6.95 -9.25
CA THR A 64 28.64 -7.63 -9.86
C THR A 64 28.36 -8.90 -9.07
N PHE A 65 27.10 -9.11 -8.72
CA PHE A 65 26.62 -10.35 -8.10
C PHE A 65 25.33 -10.79 -8.76
N GLN A 66 25.05 -12.08 -8.73
CA GLN A 66 23.85 -12.66 -9.32
C GLN A 66 22.79 -12.86 -8.25
N VAL A 67 21.60 -12.35 -8.52
CA VAL A 67 20.39 -12.61 -7.72
C VAL A 67 19.49 -13.49 -8.56
N LYS A 68 19.05 -14.61 -7.98
CA LYS A 68 18.10 -15.53 -8.60
C LYS A 68 16.77 -15.41 -7.86
N VAL A 69 15.69 -15.24 -8.62
CA VAL A 69 14.33 -15.11 -8.09
C VAL A 69 13.46 -16.19 -8.71
N GLN A 70 12.65 -16.88 -7.89
CA GLN A 70 11.68 -17.86 -8.32
C GLN A 70 10.39 -17.70 -7.51
N HIS A 71 9.29 -17.46 -8.22
CA HIS A 71 7.96 -17.42 -7.62
C HIS A 71 7.49 -18.83 -7.24
N THR A 72 6.68 -18.93 -6.18
CA THR A 72 6.02 -20.18 -5.80
C THR A 72 4.63 -20.24 -6.43
N GLU A 73 4.19 -21.44 -6.80
CA GLU A 73 2.90 -21.65 -7.47
C GLU A 73 1.70 -21.34 -6.56
N ASP A 74 1.82 -21.64 -5.26
CA ASP A 74 0.77 -21.36 -4.26
C ASP A 74 1.31 -20.37 -3.21
N TYR A 75 1.04 -19.09 -3.43
CA TYR A 75 1.44 -18.00 -2.54
C TYR A 75 0.20 -17.30 -1.95
N PRO A 76 0.14 -17.02 -0.64
CA PRO A 76 -1.03 -16.38 -0.03
C PRO A 76 -1.32 -15.00 -0.64
N VAL A 77 -2.60 -14.70 -0.85
CA VAL A 77 -3.05 -13.42 -1.41
C VAL A 77 -4.07 -12.77 -0.47
N ASP A 78 -3.79 -11.52 -0.12
CA ASP A 78 -4.71 -10.67 0.63
C ASP A 78 -5.20 -9.55 -0.31
N VAL A 79 -6.51 -9.45 -0.52
CA VAL A 79 -7.13 -8.37 -1.31
C VAL A 79 -7.94 -7.48 -0.37
N TYR A 80 -7.63 -6.19 -0.33
CA TYR A 80 -8.46 -5.20 0.35
C TYR A 80 -9.17 -4.35 -0.69
N TYR A 81 -10.49 -4.48 -0.74
CA TYR A 81 -11.34 -3.74 -1.67
C TYR A 81 -11.71 -2.40 -1.04
N LEU A 82 -11.23 -1.32 -1.65
CA LEU A 82 -11.40 0.04 -1.17
C LEU A 82 -12.28 0.81 -2.15
N MET A 83 -13.53 1.02 -1.77
CA MET A 83 -14.58 1.49 -2.66
C MET A 83 -15.04 2.91 -2.30
N ASP A 84 -15.15 3.75 -3.31
CA ASP A 84 -15.87 5.01 -3.25
C ASP A 84 -17.38 4.77 -3.07
N LEU A 85 -17.97 5.42 -2.06
CA LEU A 85 -19.40 5.38 -1.79
C LEU A 85 -20.07 6.74 -2.05
N SER A 86 -19.51 7.56 -2.93
CA SER A 86 -20.18 8.74 -3.49
C SER A 86 -21.51 8.36 -4.19
N ALA A 87 -22.36 9.35 -4.43
CA ALA A 87 -23.72 9.09 -4.92
C ALA A 87 -23.75 8.55 -6.35
N SER A 88 -22.70 8.78 -7.14
CA SER A 88 -22.56 8.24 -8.49
C SER A 88 -22.32 6.72 -8.49
N MET A 89 -21.75 6.17 -7.43
CA MET A 89 -21.40 4.74 -7.30
C MET A 89 -22.59 3.83 -6.91
N ILE A 90 -23.83 4.33 -6.97
CA ILE A 90 -25.01 3.62 -6.49
C ILE A 90 -25.32 2.34 -7.29
N ASP A 91 -25.15 2.38 -8.60
CA ASP A 91 -25.35 1.24 -9.50
C ASP A 91 -24.18 0.24 -9.42
N ASP A 92 -22.95 0.73 -9.27
CA ASP A 92 -21.77 -0.09 -9.01
C ASP A 92 -21.92 -0.91 -7.71
N LEU A 93 -22.46 -0.29 -6.65
CA LEU A 93 -22.70 -0.98 -5.39
C LEU A 93 -23.70 -2.13 -5.55
N GLU A 94 -24.67 -2.04 -6.47
CA GLU A 94 -25.57 -3.14 -6.79
C GLU A 94 -24.84 -4.30 -7.47
N MET A 95 -23.91 -4.00 -8.39
CA MET A 95 -23.12 -5.02 -9.10
C MET A 95 -22.13 -5.75 -8.18
N ILE A 96 -21.56 -5.05 -7.19
CA ILE A 96 -20.47 -5.59 -6.34
C ILE A 96 -20.99 -6.56 -5.27
N LYS A 97 -22.31 -6.63 -5.02
CA LYS A 97 -22.93 -7.55 -4.05
C LYS A 97 -22.60 -9.03 -4.30
N GLU A 98 -22.36 -9.42 -5.56
CA GLU A 98 -21.97 -10.78 -5.95
C GLU A 98 -20.47 -10.92 -6.28
N LEU A 99 -19.69 -9.84 -6.17
CA LEU A 99 -18.28 -9.84 -6.53
C LEU A 99 -17.47 -10.73 -5.61
N GLY A 100 -17.76 -10.75 -4.30
CA GLY A 100 -16.96 -11.50 -3.33
C GLY A 100 -16.94 -13.02 -3.59
N SER A 101 -18.11 -13.60 -3.93
CA SER A 101 -18.21 -15.02 -4.29
C SER A 101 -17.55 -15.31 -5.63
N SER A 102 -17.76 -14.45 -6.62
CA SER A 102 -17.20 -14.59 -7.98
C SER A 102 -15.68 -14.50 -7.97
N LEU A 103 -15.12 -13.46 -7.34
CA LEU A 103 -13.69 -13.24 -7.23
C LEU A 103 -13.02 -14.37 -6.44
N SER A 104 -13.58 -14.75 -5.29
CA SER A 104 -13.01 -15.83 -4.50
C SER A 104 -13.01 -17.17 -5.24
N LYS A 105 -14.03 -17.44 -6.07
CA LYS A 105 -14.10 -18.66 -6.89
C LYS A 105 -13.00 -18.70 -7.96
N GLU A 106 -12.70 -17.57 -8.58
CA GLU A 106 -11.59 -17.48 -9.55
C GLU A 106 -10.23 -17.52 -8.85
N MET A 107 -10.07 -16.82 -7.73
CA MET A 107 -8.84 -16.82 -6.94
C MET A 107 -8.52 -18.19 -6.33
N ALA A 108 -9.54 -18.99 -5.99
CA ALA A 108 -9.36 -20.36 -5.50
C ALA A 108 -8.71 -21.30 -6.53
N LYS A 109 -8.72 -20.95 -7.82
CA LYS A 109 -8.00 -21.70 -8.87
C LYS A 109 -6.50 -21.38 -8.90
N LEU A 110 -6.10 -20.24 -8.33
CA LEU A 110 -4.74 -19.71 -8.38
C LEU A 110 -4.00 -19.88 -7.05
N THR A 111 -4.69 -19.74 -5.92
CA THR A 111 -4.10 -19.94 -4.59
C THR A 111 -5.06 -20.64 -3.65
N SER A 112 -4.51 -21.46 -2.75
CA SER A 112 -5.26 -22.08 -1.65
C SER A 112 -5.55 -21.11 -0.50
N ASN A 113 -4.90 -19.94 -0.47
CA ASN A 113 -4.91 -19.05 0.69
C ASN A 113 -5.24 -17.61 0.32
N PHE A 114 -6.50 -17.42 -0.06
CA PHE A 114 -7.09 -16.13 -0.38
C PHE A 114 -7.82 -15.53 0.83
N ARG A 115 -7.63 -14.22 1.06
CA ARG A 115 -8.45 -13.43 1.98
C ARG A 115 -8.90 -12.13 1.33
N MET A 116 -10.08 -11.69 1.72
CA MET A 116 -10.67 -10.44 1.25
C MET A 116 -11.12 -9.57 2.42
N GLY A 117 -10.97 -8.26 2.28
CA GLY A 117 -11.43 -7.23 3.21
C GLY A 117 -12.09 -6.09 2.46
N PHE A 118 -12.80 -5.23 3.17
CA PHE A 118 -13.57 -4.13 2.59
C PHE A 118 -13.40 -2.84 3.40
N GLY A 119 -13.22 -1.74 2.70
CA GLY A 119 -13.29 -0.38 3.24
C GLY A 119 -13.99 0.54 2.27
N SER A 120 -14.50 1.65 2.80
CA SER A 120 -15.18 2.66 2.01
C SER A 120 -14.68 4.07 2.33
N PHE A 121 -14.82 4.97 1.37
CA PHE A 121 -14.50 6.38 1.52
C PHE A 121 -15.46 7.26 0.72
N VAL A 122 -15.52 8.55 1.08
CA VAL A 122 -16.23 9.60 0.33
C VAL A 122 -15.34 10.84 0.38
N GLU A 123 -15.56 11.73 1.34
CA GLU A 123 -14.85 13.00 1.45
C GLU A 123 -14.70 13.43 2.93
N LYS A 124 -13.76 14.31 3.22
CA LYS A 124 -13.64 14.98 4.52
C LYS A 124 -14.94 15.76 4.79
N PRO A 125 -15.62 15.50 5.91
CA PRO A 125 -16.90 16.15 6.23
C PRO A 125 -16.68 17.56 6.79
N VAL A 126 -16.08 18.45 5.99
CA VAL A 126 -15.77 19.84 6.31
C VAL A 126 -16.07 20.74 5.11
N LEU A 127 -16.32 22.03 5.37
CA LEU A 127 -16.38 23.02 4.29
C LEU A 127 -15.00 23.15 3.62
N PRO A 128 -14.92 23.38 2.30
CA PRO A 128 -16.02 23.59 1.36
C PRO A 128 -16.54 22.30 0.69
N PHE A 129 -16.05 21.13 1.06
CA PHE A 129 -16.35 19.85 0.39
C PHE A 129 -17.77 19.35 0.64
N ILE A 130 -18.36 19.70 1.79
CA ILE A 130 -19.76 19.38 2.12
C ILE A 130 -20.56 20.63 2.45
N LYS A 131 -21.90 20.53 2.35
CA LYS A 131 -22.80 21.53 2.93
C LYS A 131 -23.02 21.21 4.41
N ILE A 132 -23.02 22.24 5.25
CA ILE A 132 -23.15 22.11 6.71
C ILE A 132 -24.51 22.57 7.27
N THR A 133 -25.53 22.68 6.41
CA THR A 133 -26.89 22.91 6.88
C THR A 133 -27.43 21.65 7.56
N GLU A 134 -28.31 21.79 8.55
CA GLU A 134 -28.84 20.62 9.29
C GLU A 134 -29.49 19.57 8.37
N GLU A 135 -30.18 20.03 7.32
CA GLU A 135 -30.80 19.16 6.31
C GLU A 135 -29.77 18.35 5.52
N GLU A 136 -28.69 18.99 5.05
CA GLU A 136 -27.66 18.34 4.22
C GLU A 136 -26.71 17.48 5.06
N LEU A 137 -26.47 17.83 6.33
CA LEU A 137 -25.73 16.99 7.27
C LEU A 137 -26.50 15.70 7.60
N ALA A 138 -27.83 15.76 7.64
CA ALA A 138 -28.67 14.58 7.84
C ALA A 138 -28.82 13.74 6.58
N ASN A 139 -28.92 14.38 5.41
CA ASN A 139 -29.03 13.73 4.11
C ASN A 139 -28.37 14.59 3.01
N PRO A 140 -27.12 14.30 2.60
CA PRO A 140 -26.40 15.11 1.61
C PRO A 140 -26.99 15.00 0.19
N CYS A 141 -27.94 14.08 -0.01
CA CYS A 141 -28.70 13.91 -1.25
C CYS A 141 -30.11 14.56 -1.21
N SER A 142 -30.39 15.38 -0.20
CA SER A 142 -31.70 16.05 -0.01
C SER A 142 -32.17 16.77 -1.29
N SER A 143 -31.26 17.48 -1.96
CA SER A 143 -31.53 18.22 -3.20
C SER A 143 -31.94 17.33 -4.39
N ALA A 144 -31.57 16.05 -4.38
CA ALA A 144 -31.90 15.07 -5.43
C ALA A 144 -33.14 14.22 -5.08
N SER A 145 -33.83 14.51 -3.97
CA SER A 145 -34.96 13.70 -3.47
C SER A 145 -34.61 12.22 -3.25
N SER A 146 -33.33 11.90 -3.03
CA SER A 146 -32.85 10.57 -2.66
C SER A 146 -32.31 10.58 -1.23
N HIS A 147 -32.17 9.41 -0.63
CA HIS A 147 -31.59 9.26 0.71
C HIS A 147 -30.18 8.72 0.61
N CYS A 148 -29.23 9.49 1.13
CA CYS A 148 -27.84 9.09 1.32
C CYS A 148 -27.47 9.18 2.80
N LEU A 149 -26.46 8.42 3.21
CA LEU A 149 -25.87 8.55 4.54
C LEU A 149 -25.05 9.86 4.64
N PRO A 150 -24.82 10.38 5.86
CA PRO A 150 -23.94 11.52 6.07
C PRO A 150 -22.52 11.26 5.57
N THR A 151 -21.90 12.31 5.02
CA THR A 151 -20.52 12.26 4.49
C THR A 151 -19.52 11.83 5.55
N PHE A 152 -18.57 11.00 5.13
CA PHE A 152 -17.50 10.49 5.98
C PHE A 152 -16.21 10.37 5.17
N GLY A 153 -15.05 10.48 5.85
CA GLY A 153 -13.75 10.37 5.19
C GLY A 153 -13.44 8.92 4.79
N TYR A 154 -13.00 8.10 5.75
CA TYR A 154 -12.69 6.69 5.51
C TYR A 154 -13.24 5.81 6.63
N LYS A 155 -13.82 4.66 6.25
CA LYS A 155 -14.25 3.60 7.17
C LYS A 155 -13.62 2.26 6.79
N HIS A 156 -12.97 1.64 7.75
CA HIS A 156 -12.59 0.24 7.66
C HIS A 156 -13.77 -0.63 8.12
N VAL A 157 -14.36 -1.38 7.20
CA VAL A 157 -15.62 -2.10 7.47
C VAL A 157 -15.37 -3.58 7.76
N LEU A 158 -14.53 -4.25 6.96
CA LEU A 158 -14.26 -5.67 7.09
C LEU A 158 -12.76 -5.97 7.04
N SER A 159 -12.22 -6.49 8.14
CA SER A 159 -10.85 -7.03 8.21
C SER A 159 -10.67 -8.24 7.30
N LEU A 160 -9.45 -8.42 6.79
CA LEU A 160 -9.09 -9.49 5.86
C LEU A 160 -9.46 -10.87 6.40
N THR A 161 -10.43 -11.51 5.76
CA THR A 161 -10.99 -12.80 6.16
C THR A 161 -11.07 -13.76 4.98
N SER A 162 -11.08 -15.07 5.25
CA SER A 162 -11.31 -16.10 4.24
C SER A 162 -12.79 -16.36 3.97
N SER A 163 -13.70 -15.70 4.69
CA SER A 163 -15.14 -15.89 4.55
C SER A 163 -15.72 -14.95 3.48
N THR A 164 -16.05 -15.53 2.33
CA THR A 164 -16.71 -14.83 1.21
C THR A 164 -18.11 -14.36 1.55
N ASP A 165 -18.83 -15.14 2.34
CA ASP A 165 -20.23 -14.85 2.68
C ASP A 165 -20.32 -13.58 3.54
N LYS A 166 -19.36 -13.40 4.47
CA LYS A 166 -19.25 -12.17 5.25
C LYS A 166 -18.95 -10.95 4.39
N PHE A 167 -18.14 -11.10 3.34
CA PHE A 167 -17.88 -10.00 2.41
C PHE A 167 -19.15 -9.58 1.69
N ASN A 168 -19.88 -10.54 1.10
CA ASN A 168 -21.12 -10.25 0.39
C ASN A 168 -22.20 -9.66 1.31
N GLU A 169 -22.33 -10.16 2.54
CA GLU A 169 -23.24 -9.63 3.54
C GLU A 169 -22.92 -8.16 3.88
N ILE A 170 -21.65 -7.84 4.12
CA ILE A 170 -21.22 -6.48 4.46
C ILE A 170 -21.42 -5.52 3.29
N VAL A 171 -21.06 -5.92 2.07
CA VAL A 171 -21.26 -5.11 0.85
C VAL A 171 -22.74 -4.82 0.64
N ALA A 172 -23.61 -5.81 0.84
CA ALA A 172 -25.06 -5.63 0.70
C ALA A 172 -25.67 -4.66 1.72
N GLN A 173 -24.99 -4.40 2.85
CA GLN A 173 -25.41 -3.46 3.89
C GLN A 173 -24.86 -2.03 3.68
N GLN A 174 -23.97 -1.82 2.71
CA GLN A 174 -23.45 -0.49 2.44
C GLN A 174 -24.52 0.39 1.78
N HIS A 175 -24.39 1.68 2.02
CA HIS A 175 -25.25 2.70 1.42
C HIS A 175 -24.36 3.83 0.92
N VAL A 176 -24.78 4.47 -0.17
CA VAL A 176 -24.09 5.63 -0.71
C VAL A 176 -24.25 6.86 0.18
N SER A 177 -23.32 7.79 0.00
CA SER A 177 -23.21 9.09 0.63
C SER A 177 -23.04 10.13 -0.49
N ALA A 178 -22.90 11.42 -0.15
CA ALA A 178 -22.56 12.44 -1.12
C ALA A 178 -21.74 13.58 -0.48
N ASN A 179 -21.12 14.37 -1.34
CA ASN A 179 -20.37 15.59 -1.08
C ASN A 179 -20.74 16.62 -2.19
N ILE A 180 -20.05 17.77 -2.26
CA ILE A 180 -20.34 18.83 -3.23
C ILE A 180 -19.48 18.70 -4.49
N ASP A 181 -18.17 18.58 -4.30
CA ASP A 181 -17.20 18.57 -5.39
C ASP A 181 -16.92 17.17 -5.90
N VAL A 182 -16.33 17.11 -7.09
CA VAL A 182 -16.11 15.84 -7.81
C VAL A 182 -14.94 15.05 -7.22
N PRO A 183 -13.77 15.65 -6.89
CA PRO A 183 -12.68 14.87 -6.32
C PRO A 183 -13.01 14.39 -4.91
N GLU A 184 -12.59 13.17 -4.58
CA GLU A 184 -12.89 12.50 -3.31
C GLU A 184 -11.62 12.28 -2.45
N CYS A 185 -11.76 11.94 -1.17
CA CYS A 185 -10.64 11.80 -0.23
C CYS A 185 -9.94 10.42 -0.30
N GLY A 186 -9.90 9.82 -1.49
CA GLY A 186 -9.42 8.45 -1.71
C GLY A 186 -8.00 8.18 -1.20
N PHE A 187 -7.09 9.16 -1.26
CA PHE A 187 -5.72 8.97 -0.78
C PHE A 187 -5.58 8.89 0.74
N ASP A 188 -6.48 9.52 1.51
CA ASP A 188 -6.52 9.34 2.95
C ASP A 188 -6.96 7.91 3.31
N ALA A 189 -7.86 7.34 2.52
CA ALA A 189 -8.29 5.95 2.68
C ALA A 189 -7.17 4.96 2.31
N VAL A 190 -6.45 5.19 1.22
CA VAL A 190 -5.26 4.41 0.82
C VAL A 190 -4.19 4.45 1.90
N MET A 191 -3.88 5.63 2.42
CA MET A 191 -2.94 5.85 3.52
C MET A 191 -3.29 4.99 4.75
N GLN A 192 -4.54 5.10 5.23
CA GLN A 192 -4.97 4.37 6.42
C GLN A 192 -4.97 2.86 6.18
N ALA A 193 -5.41 2.39 5.01
CA ALA A 193 -5.36 0.97 4.66
C ALA A 193 -3.92 0.42 4.60
N ALA A 194 -2.94 1.25 4.22
CA ALA A 194 -1.53 0.90 4.15
C ALA A 194 -0.86 0.82 5.53
N VAL A 195 -1.17 1.77 6.43
CA VAL A 195 -0.46 1.93 7.71
C VAL A 195 -1.13 1.16 8.84
N CYS A 196 -2.46 1.02 8.85
CA CYS A 196 -3.21 0.32 9.88
C CYS A 196 -3.16 -1.22 9.74
N GLY A 197 -1.99 -1.79 9.44
CA GLY A 197 -1.90 -3.18 8.99
C GLY A 197 -2.41 -4.23 9.98
N GLU A 198 -2.34 -3.97 11.29
CA GLU A 198 -2.95 -4.85 12.31
C GLU A 198 -4.47 -4.82 12.29
N LYS A 199 -5.09 -3.64 12.10
CA LYS A 199 -6.55 -3.50 12.02
C LYS A 199 -7.11 -4.08 10.72
N ILE A 200 -6.44 -3.78 9.60
CA ILE A 200 -6.81 -4.34 8.30
C ILE A 200 -6.56 -5.86 8.26
N GLY A 201 -5.48 -6.32 8.91
CA GLY A 201 -5.14 -7.72 9.07
C GLY A 201 -4.18 -8.26 8.01
N TRP A 202 -3.27 -7.44 7.47
CA TRP A 202 -2.28 -7.85 6.45
C TRP A 202 -1.36 -8.96 6.98
N ARG A 203 -1.15 -10.04 6.22
CA ARG A 203 -0.11 -11.03 6.56
C ARG A 203 1.27 -10.48 6.23
N ASN A 204 2.28 -10.96 6.96
CA ASN A 204 3.68 -10.61 6.70
C ASN A 204 4.20 -11.25 5.40
N ASP A 205 3.76 -12.48 5.10
CA ASP A 205 4.20 -13.24 3.93
C ASP A 205 3.03 -13.53 2.98
N SER A 206 2.43 -12.48 2.43
CA SER A 206 1.39 -12.56 1.40
C SER A 206 1.61 -11.51 0.32
N MET A 207 1.03 -11.75 -0.86
CA MET A 207 0.83 -10.70 -1.84
C MET A 207 -0.31 -9.83 -1.33
N ARG A 208 -0.02 -8.54 -1.10
CA ARG A 208 -1.00 -7.58 -0.58
C ARG A 208 -1.47 -6.72 -1.74
N LEU A 209 -2.74 -6.86 -2.08
CA LEU A 209 -3.39 -6.12 -3.15
C LEU A 209 -4.40 -5.16 -2.54
N LEU A 210 -4.19 -3.86 -2.77
CA LEU A 210 -5.19 -2.84 -2.50
C LEU A 210 -5.87 -2.53 -3.83
N VAL A 211 -7.18 -2.78 -3.92
CA VAL A 211 -7.99 -2.48 -5.10
C VAL A 211 -8.73 -1.18 -4.80
N PHE A 212 -8.27 -0.09 -5.38
CA PHE A 212 -8.95 1.21 -5.32
C PHE A 212 -10.02 1.27 -6.40
N VAL A 213 -11.23 1.70 -6.06
CA VAL A 213 -12.38 1.77 -6.97
C VAL A 213 -13.10 3.09 -6.75
N SER A 214 -13.08 3.97 -7.74
CA SER A 214 -13.77 5.26 -7.78
C SER A 214 -14.05 5.65 -9.23
N ASP A 215 -15.07 6.46 -9.46
CA ASP A 215 -15.39 7.06 -10.76
C ASP A 215 -14.91 8.53 -10.86
N ALA A 216 -14.19 9.01 -9.84
CA ALA A 216 -13.75 10.39 -9.72
C ALA A 216 -12.24 10.55 -9.46
N ASP A 217 -11.76 11.79 -9.56
CA ASP A 217 -10.40 12.16 -9.15
C ASP A 217 -10.26 12.07 -7.61
N SER A 218 -9.02 12.08 -7.10
CA SER A 218 -8.78 12.15 -5.65
C SER A 218 -8.08 13.43 -5.25
N HIS A 219 -8.52 14.04 -4.15
CA HIS A 219 -7.84 15.16 -3.53
C HIS A 219 -6.46 14.76 -3.00
N PHE A 220 -5.49 15.68 -3.08
CA PHE A 220 -4.13 15.42 -2.62
C PHE A 220 -3.42 16.64 -2.02
N GLY A 221 -2.56 16.39 -1.04
CA GLY A 221 -1.66 17.39 -0.47
C GLY A 221 -2.35 18.63 0.10
N MET A 222 -2.34 19.74 -0.65
CA MET A 222 -2.78 21.06 -0.17
C MET A 222 -4.20 21.45 -0.60
N ASP A 223 -4.96 20.57 -1.25
CA ASP A 223 -6.36 20.86 -1.60
C ASP A 223 -7.20 21.19 -0.36
N SER A 224 -6.92 20.50 0.75
CA SER A 224 -7.49 20.75 2.08
C SER A 224 -7.17 22.14 2.66
N LYS A 225 -6.25 22.91 2.06
CA LYS A 225 -6.04 24.32 2.42
C LYS A 225 -7.30 25.17 2.22
N MET A 226 -8.14 24.80 1.25
CA MET A 226 -9.44 25.46 1.06
C MET A 226 -10.38 25.24 2.25
N ALA A 227 -10.22 24.13 2.96
CA ALA A 227 -10.93 23.81 4.20
C ALA A 227 -10.26 24.39 5.46
N GLY A 228 -9.25 25.25 5.32
CA GLY A 228 -8.47 25.79 6.44
C GLY A 228 -7.56 24.76 7.10
N ILE A 229 -7.37 23.61 6.47
CA ILE A 229 -6.52 22.54 6.95
C ILE A 229 -5.11 22.75 6.38
N VAL A 230 -4.11 22.83 7.25
CA VAL A 230 -2.72 23.16 6.87
C VAL A 230 -1.67 22.27 7.54
N VAL A 231 -2.10 21.31 8.36
CA VAL A 231 -1.20 20.37 9.04
C VAL A 231 -0.96 19.17 8.13
N PRO A 232 0.28 18.88 7.71
CA PRO A 232 0.56 17.72 6.86
C PRO A 232 0.11 16.39 7.48
N ASN A 233 -0.30 15.44 6.64
CA ASN A 233 -0.54 14.05 7.05
C ASN A 233 0.76 13.43 7.61
N ASP A 234 0.68 12.78 8.77
CA ASP A 234 1.83 12.25 9.52
C ASP A 234 2.20 10.81 9.14
N GLY A 235 1.40 10.17 8.28
CA GLY A 235 1.61 8.80 7.84
C GLY A 235 1.36 7.76 8.92
N GLN A 236 0.54 8.04 9.94
CA GLN A 236 0.24 7.14 11.05
C GLN A 236 -1.18 6.56 10.98
N CYS A 237 -1.39 5.46 11.71
CA CYS A 237 -2.72 4.86 11.83
C CYS A 237 -3.61 5.66 12.79
N HIS A 238 -4.79 6.05 12.31
CA HIS A 238 -5.74 6.92 13.00
C HIS A 238 -7.18 6.42 12.88
N LEU A 239 -7.38 5.11 12.96
CA LEU A 239 -8.70 4.51 13.07
C LEU A 239 -9.15 4.49 14.54
N ASN A 240 -10.35 5.01 14.82
CA ASN A 240 -10.96 4.98 16.16
C ASN A 240 -11.49 3.58 16.54
N SER A 241 -12.26 3.48 17.62
CA SER A 241 -12.92 2.24 18.06
C SER A 241 -13.98 1.73 17.09
N ASP A 242 -14.58 2.63 16.31
CA ASP A 242 -15.60 2.35 15.31
C ASP A 242 -15.01 2.09 13.92
N ASN A 243 -13.68 1.96 13.84
CA ASN A 243 -12.91 1.78 12.62
C ASN A 243 -13.06 2.91 11.58
N GLU A 244 -13.34 4.12 12.05
CA GLU A 244 -13.40 5.32 11.23
C GLU A 244 -12.14 6.16 11.38
N TYR A 245 -11.71 6.78 10.29
CA TYR A 245 -10.58 7.70 10.28
C TYR A 245 -10.94 9.03 10.93
N TYR A 246 -10.59 9.19 12.21
CA TYR A 246 -11.05 10.34 13.00
C TYR A 246 -10.32 11.64 12.64
N MET A 247 -9.13 11.58 12.03
CA MET A 247 -8.40 12.80 11.62
C MET A 247 -9.00 13.47 10.38
N SER A 248 -9.90 12.81 9.64
CA SER A 248 -10.71 13.44 8.59
C SER A 248 -11.51 14.64 9.10
N THR A 249 -11.92 14.60 10.37
CA THR A 249 -12.65 15.68 11.07
C THR A 249 -11.72 16.64 11.82
N LYS A 250 -10.42 16.32 11.96
CA LYS A 250 -9.46 17.08 12.76
C LYS A 250 -8.31 17.63 11.92
N GLN A 251 -8.58 18.63 11.07
CA GLN A 251 -7.57 19.52 10.46
C GLN A 251 -6.22 18.87 10.05
N VAL A 252 -6.23 17.67 9.45
CA VAL A 252 -5.04 17.06 8.81
C VAL A 252 -5.22 17.08 7.29
N ASN A 253 -4.18 17.55 6.60
CA ASN A 253 -4.14 17.67 5.16
C ASN A 253 -4.35 16.33 4.48
N GLU A 254 -4.77 16.40 3.23
CA GLU A 254 -4.78 15.24 2.35
C GLU A 254 -3.40 14.62 2.25
N THR A 255 -3.41 13.30 2.09
CA THR A 255 -2.19 12.56 1.77
C THR A 255 -1.60 13.04 0.45
N SER A 256 -0.30 13.39 0.45
CA SER A 256 0.38 13.79 -0.78
C SER A 256 0.64 12.59 -1.69
N LEU A 257 0.66 12.80 -3.00
CA LEU A 257 1.02 11.76 -3.99
C LEU A 257 2.37 11.10 -3.67
N PHE A 258 3.37 11.88 -3.22
CA PHE A 258 4.68 11.33 -2.86
C PHE A 258 4.63 10.43 -1.62
N SER A 259 3.86 10.84 -0.60
CA SER A 259 3.63 10.04 0.60
C SER A 259 2.91 8.74 0.24
N CYS A 260 1.85 8.84 -0.58
CA CYS A 260 1.09 7.68 -1.07
C CYS A 260 1.99 6.71 -1.85
N LEU A 261 2.82 7.21 -2.79
CA LEU A 261 3.75 6.38 -3.56
C LEU A 261 4.79 5.68 -2.67
N THR A 262 5.30 6.38 -1.65
CA THR A 262 6.26 5.83 -0.71
C THR A 262 5.64 4.68 0.10
N LEU A 263 4.41 4.87 0.56
CA LEU A 263 3.66 3.88 1.32
C LEU A 263 3.22 2.70 0.49
N MET A 264 2.76 2.94 -0.74
CA MET A 264 2.39 1.86 -1.64
C MET A 264 3.58 0.92 -1.89
N ARG A 265 4.77 1.50 -2.09
CA ARG A 265 6.01 0.73 -2.23
C ARG A 265 6.38 -0.05 -0.96
N SER A 266 6.21 0.52 0.23
CA SER A 266 6.58 -0.15 1.48
C SER A 266 5.58 -1.20 1.93
N SER A 267 4.29 -0.97 1.70
CA SER A 267 3.20 -1.76 2.29
C SER A 267 2.62 -2.81 1.34
N PHE A 268 2.62 -2.56 0.02
CA PHE A 268 2.00 -3.43 -0.99
C PHE A 268 2.98 -3.96 -2.04
N GLY A 269 4.20 -3.41 -2.10
CA GLY A 269 5.18 -3.75 -3.13
C GLY A 269 4.93 -3.02 -4.45
N PRO A 270 5.63 -3.41 -5.54
CA PRO A 270 5.60 -2.67 -6.81
C PRO A 270 4.27 -2.79 -7.59
N VAL A 271 3.35 -3.68 -7.18
CA VAL A 271 2.06 -3.92 -7.84
C VAL A 271 0.94 -3.53 -6.88
N GLY A 272 0.81 -2.23 -6.62
CA GLY A 272 -0.44 -1.67 -6.13
C GLY A 272 -1.32 -1.36 -7.35
N VAL A 273 -2.44 -2.05 -7.49
CA VAL A 273 -3.38 -1.77 -8.58
C VAL A 273 -4.36 -0.70 -8.10
N LEU A 274 -4.06 0.57 -8.40
CA LEU A 274 -5.14 1.55 -8.54
C LEU A 274 -5.80 1.23 -9.89
N VAL A 275 -7.06 0.80 -9.86
CA VAL A 275 -7.91 0.76 -11.06
C VAL A 275 -8.67 2.07 -11.10
#